data_AF-A0A7J3EFK4-F1
#
_entry.id   AF-A0A7J3EFK4-F1
#
_cell.length_a   1.000
_cell.length_b   1.000
_cell.length_c   1.000
_cell.angle_alpha   90.00
_cell.angle_beta   90.00
_cell.angle_gamma   90.00
#
_symmetry.space_group_name_H-M   'P 1'
#
loop_
_entity.id
_entity.type
_entity.pdbx_description
1 polymer ?
#
loop_
_entity_poly.entity_id
_entity_poly.type
_entity_poly.pdbx_seq_one_letter_code
_entity_poly.pdbx_strand_id
1 'polypeptide(L)'
;MSEDSELNLLMKKKYLEIQRKLMAKALKDSSEEDRAPDYESIVRNALDISGLRVLSALKSQYPYEAHAIINALGKAIADRKIPAEISGGEFYQLLLSLGIRVRLDTKIYVERKGRVKEFSEYLRDKIKDSQ
;
A
#
# COMPACT_ATOMS: atom_id res chain seq x y z
N MET A 1 30.39 2.26 53.94
CA MET A 1 29.08 2.33 53.26
C MET A 1 29.13 3.55 52.36
N SER A 2 29.39 3.41 51.05
CA SER A 2 29.39 4.60 50.17
C SER A 2 29.30 4.31 48.67
N GLU A 3 30.11 3.44 48.07
CA GLU A 3 30.10 3.31 46.59
C GLU A 3 28.97 2.44 46.02
N ASP A 4 28.68 1.28 46.64
CA ASP A 4 27.64 0.37 46.13
C ASP A 4 26.23 0.97 46.22
N SER A 5 25.96 1.81 47.22
CA SER A 5 24.65 2.45 47.36
C SER A 5 24.42 3.54 46.32
N GLU A 6 25.46 4.31 45.97
CA GLU A 6 25.38 5.33 44.92
C GLU A 6 25.25 4.71 43.53
N LEU A 7 25.97 3.61 43.27
CA LEU A 7 25.88 2.87 42.02
C LEU A 7 24.48 2.26 41.81
N ASN A 8 23.91 1.68 42.86
CA ASN A 8 22.55 1.16 42.85
C ASN A 8 21.49 2.25 42.64
N LEU A 9 21.70 3.44 43.22
CA LEU A 9 20.82 4.59 43.02
C LEU A 9 20.86 5.07 41.55
N LEU A 10 22.05 5.09 40.94
CA LEU A 10 22.25 5.50 39.56
C LEU A 10 21.61 4.51 38.56
N MET A 11 21.77 3.21 38.80
CA MET A 11 21.12 2.14 38.04
C MET A 11 19.60 2.26 38.07
N LYS A 12 19.01 2.49 39.25
CA LYS A 12 17.56 2.69 39.39
C LYS A 12 17.07 3.92 38.62
N LYS A 13 17.80 5.04 38.65
CA LYS A 13 17.46 6.24 37.87
C LYS A 13 17.46 5.98 36.37
N LYS A 14 18.51 5.32 35.85
CA LYS A 14 18.62 4.93 34.43
C LYS A 14 17.47 4.01 34.01
N TYR A 15 17.14 3.02 34.84
CA TYR A 15 16.04 2.09 34.56
C TYR A 15 14.69 2.81 34.47
N LEU A 16 14.40 3.72 35.40
CA LEU A 16 13.18 4.53 35.38
C LEU A 16 13.11 5.45 34.16
N GLU A 17 14.24 6.01 33.73
CA GLU A 17 14.29 6.85 32.53
C GLU A 17 14.01 6.05 31.26
N ILE A 18 14.56 4.83 31.15
CA ILE A 18 14.28 3.90 30.05
C ILE A 18 12.80 3.49 30.07
N GLN A 19 12.27 3.10 31.24
CA GLN A 19 10.86 2.73 31.39
C GLN A 19 9.93 3.88 31.00
N ARG A 20 10.25 5.12 31.39
CA ARG A 20 9.52 6.33 30.97
C ARG A 20 9.59 6.56 29.47
N LYS A 21 10.76 6.38 28.84
CA LYS A 21 10.90 6.52 27.38
C LYS A 21 10.12 5.45 26.62
N LEU A 22 10.12 4.20 27.12
CA LEU A 22 9.34 3.11 26.55
C LEU A 22 7.83 3.35 26.70
N MET A 23 7.39 3.80 27.88
CA MET A 23 5.98 4.16 28.12
C MET A 23 5.56 5.35 27.26
N ALA A 24 6.38 6.40 27.16
CA ALA A 24 6.09 7.55 26.30
C ALA A 24 6.02 7.19 24.82
N LYS A 25 6.88 6.26 24.36
CA LYS A 25 6.83 5.73 23.00
C LYS A 25 5.57 4.89 22.77
N ALA A 26 5.23 4.00 23.70
CA ALA A 26 4.02 3.20 23.64
C ALA A 26 2.73 4.05 23.71
N LEU A 27 2.73 5.12 24.50
CA LEU A 27 1.61 6.08 24.58
C LEU A 27 1.51 6.91 23.29
N LYS A 28 2.63 7.25 22.66
CA LYS A 28 2.64 7.97 21.38
C LYS A 28 2.17 7.08 20.23
N ASP A 29 2.62 5.83 20.19
CA ASP A 29 2.19 4.84 19.19
C ASP A 29 0.68 4.53 19.36
N SER A 30 0.18 4.37 20.59
CA SER A 30 -1.26 4.14 20.86
C SER A 30 -2.16 5.38 20.70
N SER A 31 -1.66 6.59 20.95
CA SER A 31 -2.45 7.82 20.72
C SER A 31 -2.47 8.28 19.27
N GLU A 32 -1.54 7.82 18.42
CA GLU A 32 -1.62 7.98 16.97
C GLU A 32 -2.55 6.94 16.33
N GLU A 33 -2.73 5.76 16.93
CA GLU A 33 -3.66 4.71 16.47
C GLU A 33 -5.14 5.09 16.63
N ASP A 34 -5.52 5.90 17.63
CA ASP A 34 -6.92 6.25 17.91
C ASP A 34 -7.50 7.41 17.06
N ARG A 35 -6.70 8.04 16.18
CA ARG A 35 -7.17 9.13 15.29
C ARG A 35 -6.54 9.15 13.91
N ALA A 36 -5.78 8.13 13.52
CA ALA A 36 -5.33 8.04 12.15
C ALA A 36 -6.58 7.99 11.24
N PRO A 37 -6.74 8.92 10.28
CA PRO A 37 -7.77 8.77 9.27
C PRO A 37 -7.64 7.39 8.66
N ASP A 38 -8.77 6.71 8.41
CA ASP A 38 -8.76 5.44 7.70
C ASP A 38 -8.30 5.68 6.26
N TYR A 39 -6.98 5.76 6.07
CA TYR A 39 -6.32 6.01 4.80
C TYR A 39 -6.66 4.93 3.79
N GLU A 40 -6.94 3.72 4.26
CA GLU A 40 -7.40 2.65 3.39
C GLU A 40 -8.78 2.95 2.82
N SER A 41 -9.74 3.35 3.64
CA SER A 41 -11.05 3.78 3.14
C SER A 41 -10.95 5.01 2.25
N ILE A 42 -10.09 5.97 2.56
CA ILE A 42 -9.86 7.16 1.73
C ILE A 42 -9.36 6.76 0.34
N VAL A 43 -8.32 5.90 0.27
CA VAL A 43 -7.78 5.42 -1.01
C VAL A 43 -8.82 4.59 -1.77
N ARG A 44 -9.58 3.72 -1.10
CA ARG A 44 -10.63 2.92 -1.75
C ARG A 44 -11.73 3.78 -2.34
N ASN A 45 -12.12 4.85 -1.67
CA ASN A 45 -13.14 5.78 -2.16
C ASN A 45 -12.64 6.67 -3.29
N ALA A 46 -11.33 6.90 -3.36
CA ALA A 46 -10.72 7.71 -4.40
C ALA A 46 -10.50 6.96 -5.72
N LEU A 47 -10.42 5.63 -5.67
CA LEU A 47 -10.15 4.79 -6.84
C LEU A 47 -11.43 4.39 -7.57
N ASP A 48 -11.38 4.41 -8.90
CA ASP A 48 -12.41 3.79 -9.73
C ASP A 48 -12.40 2.25 -9.65
N ILE A 49 -13.35 1.60 -10.33
CA ILE A 49 -13.47 0.13 -10.38
C ILE A 49 -12.16 -0.53 -10.84
N SER A 50 -11.47 0.08 -11.81
CA SER A 50 -10.21 -0.43 -12.34
C SER A 50 -9.08 -0.31 -11.31
N GLY A 51 -9.02 0.81 -10.60
CA GLY A 51 -8.06 1.11 -9.53
C GLY A 51 -8.24 0.19 -8.33
N LEU A 52 -9.47 -0.12 -7.95
CA LEU A 52 -9.75 -1.14 -6.92
C LEU A 52 -9.19 -2.52 -7.31
N ARG A 53 -9.28 -2.88 -8.59
CA ARG A 53 -8.69 -4.11 -9.12
C ARG A 53 -7.16 -4.10 -9.00
N VAL A 54 -6.52 -2.98 -9.34
CA VAL A 54 -5.08 -2.79 -9.18
C VAL A 54 -4.67 -2.83 -7.71
N LEU A 55 -5.43 -2.19 -6.83
CA LEU A 55 -5.18 -2.16 -5.39
C LEU A 55 -5.24 -3.56 -4.78
N SER A 56 -6.24 -4.36 -5.17
CA SER A 56 -6.36 -5.75 -4.74
C SER A 56 -5.15 -6.59 -5.19
N ALA A 57 -4.75 -6.45 -6.45
CA ALA A 57 -3.57 -7.15 -6.97
C ALA A 57 -2.26 -6.68 -6.30
N LEU A 58 -2.12 -5.39 -6.01
CA LEU A 58 -0.99 -4.83 -5.27
C LEU A 58 -0.91 -5.44 -3.86
N LYS A 59 -2.02 -5.46 -3.12
CA LYS A 59 -2.08 -6.05 -1.77
C LYS A 59 -1.73 -7.53 -1.77
N SER A 60 -2.17 -8.27 -2.78
CA SER A 60 -1.89 -9.71 -2.89
C SER A 60 -0.43 -10.01 -3.24
N GLN A 61 0.23 -9.16 -4.05
CA GLN A 61 1.57 -9.42 -4.57
C GLN A 61 2.68 -8.74 -3.75
N TYR A 62 2.39 -7.57 -3.18
CA TYR A 62 3.34 -6.69 -2.50
C TYR A 62 2.74 -6.15 -1.19
N PRO A 63 2.46 -7.01 -0.19
CA PRO A 63 1.72 -6.62 1.01
C PRO A 63 2.42 -5.54 1.85
N TYR A 64 3.75 -5.58 1.93
CA TYR A 64 4.54 -4.60 2.70
C TYR A 64 4.55 -3.23 2.01
N GLU A 65 4.80 -3.20 0.71
CA GLU A 65 4.80 -1.99 -0.11
C GLU A 65 3.40 -1.40 -0.21
N ALA A 66 2.37 -2.25 -0.33
CA ALA A 66 0.98 -1.82 -0.37
C ALA A 66 0.63 -0.99 0.87
N HIS A 67 1.02 -1.45 2.07
CA HIS A 67 0.74 -0.72 3.31
C HIS A 67 1.40 0.67 3.31
N ALA A 68 2.68 0.76 2.93
CA ALA A 68 3.40 2.03 2.85
C ALA A 68 2.77 2.99 1.81
N ILE A 69 2.40 2.47 0.64
CA ILE A 69 1.80 3.24 -0.45
C ILE A 69 0.41 3.73 -0.09
N ILE A 70 -0.44 2.88 0.50
CA ILE A 70 -1.80 3.25 0.93
C ILE A 70 -1.75 4.37 1.96
N ASN A 71 -0.85 4.27 2.94
CA ASN A 71 -0.71 5.31 3.96
C ASN A 71 -0.23 6.63 3.36
N ALA A 72 0.78 6.59 2.49
CA ALA A 72 1.30 7.79 1.82
C ALA A 72 0.24 8.44 0.91
N LEU A 73 -0.46 7.63 0.11
CA LEU A 73 -1.47 8.09 -0.83
C LEU A 73 -2.72 8.62 -0.09
N GLY A 74 -3.22 7.89 0.89
CA GLY A 74 -4.37 8.31 1.70
C GLY A 74 -4.09 9.61 2.46
N LYS A 75 -2.87 9.78 2.99
CA LYS A 75 -2.45 11.05 3.58
C LYS A 75 -2.43 12.19 2.57
N ALA A 76 -1.91 11.95 1.36
CA ALA A 76 -1.87 12.98 0.32
C ALA A 76 -3.26 13.39 -0.18
N ILE A 77 -4.20 12.45 -0.25
CA ILE A 77 -5.62 12.70 -0.57
C ILE A 77 -6.29 13.48 0.56
N ALA A 78 -6.07 13.08 1.82
CA ALA A 78 -6.60 13.78 2.99
C ALA A 78 -6.12 15.24 3.07
N ASP A 79 -4.84 15.46 2.75
CA ASP A 79 -4.21 16.78 2.67
C ASP A 79 -4.66 17.60 1.43
N ARG A 80 -5.50 17.05 0.56
CA ARG A 80 -5.94 17.65 -0.74
C ARG A 80 -4.78 18.03 -1.67
N LYS A 81 -3.64 17.34 -1.56
CA LYS A 81 -2.48 17.53 -2.46
C LYS A 81 -2.66 16.84 -3.81
N ILE A 82 -3.52 15.83 -3.84
CA ILE A 82 -3.81 15.00 -5.02
C ILE A 82 -5.33 15.00 -5.22
N PRO A 83 -5.81 14.86 -6.48
CA PRO A 83 -7.24 14.66 -6.75
C PRO A 83 -7.84 13.54 -5.92
N ALA A 84 -9.10 13.73 -5.53
CA ALA A 84 -9.87 12.72 -4.83
C ALA A 84 -10.40 11.61 -5.76
N GLU A 85 -10.32 11.79 -7.08
CA GLU A 85 -10.65 10.76 -8.06
C GLU A 85 -9.38 10.37 -8.82
N ILE A 86 -9.05 9.07 -8.79
CA ILE A 86 -7.86 8.49 -9.41
C ILE A 86 -8.31 7.27 -10.21
N SER A 87 -8.02 7.28 -11.51
CA SER A 87 -8.30 6.13 -12.37
C SER A 87 -7.34 4.97 -12.10
N GLY A 88 -7.77 3.75 -12.43
CA GLY A 88 -6.90 2.58 -12.34
C GLY A 88 -5.63 2.68 -13.19
N GLY A 89 -5.69 3.39 -14.32
CA GLY A 89 -4.53 3.66 -15.16
C GLY A 89 -3.50 4.57 -14.49
N GLU A 90 -3.96 5.66 -13.88
CA GLU A 90 -3.10 6.59 -13.13
C GLU A 90 -2.47 5.92 -11.91
N PHE A 91 -3.27 5.17 -11.15
CA PHE A 91 -2.76 4.42 -10.01
C PHE A 91 -1.74 3.35 -10.45
N TYR A 92 -2.00 2.64 -11.55
CA TYR A 92 -1.04 1.68 -12.09
C TYR A 92 0.26 2.34 -12.55
N GLN A 93 0.19 3.49 -13.22
CA GLN A 93 1.37 4.26 -13.62
C GLN A 93 2.19 4.73 -12.42
N LEU A 94 1.55 5.16 -11.34
CA LEU A 94 2.23 5.48 -10.08
C LEU A 94 3.03 4.27 -9.59
N LEU A 95 2.43 3.08 -9.54
CA LEU A 95 3.13 1.87 -9.11
C LEU A 95 4.32 1.53 -10.03
N LEU A 96 4.16 1.69 -11.35
CA LEU A 96 5.26 1.50 -12.29
C LEU A 96 6.41 2.49 -12.05
N SER A 97 6.11 3.75 -11.74
CA SER A 97 7.12 4.77 -11.42
C SER A 97 7.90 4.45 -10.14
N LEU A 98 7.28 3.71 -9.21
CA LEU A 98 7.90 3.20 -8.00
C LEU A 98 8.65 1.87 -8.22
N GLY A 99 8.68 1.37 -9.46
CA GLY A 99 9.32 0.09 -9.81
C GLY A 99 8.47 -1.14 -9.49
N ILE A 100 7.20 -0.96 -9.08
CA ILE A 100 6.31 -2.04 -8.68
C ILE A 100 5.47 -2.47 -9.89
N ARG A 101 5.81 -3.64 -10.42
CA ARG A 101 5.06 -4.25 -11.54
C ARG A 101 4.02 -5.22 -11.01
N VAL A 102 2.82 -4.70 -10.76
CA VAL A 102 1.65 -5.52 -10.42
C VAL A 102 1.18 -6.27 -11.65
N ARG A 103 1.04 -7.60 -11.54
CA ARG A 103 0.44 -8.43 -12.60
C ARG A 103 -1.08 -8.39 -12.46
N LEU A 104 -1.76 -8.05 -13.55
CA LEU A 104 -3.22 -8.05 -13.63
C LEU A 104 -3.65 -9.14 -14.61
N ASP A 105 -4.47 -10.08 -14.16
CA ASP A 105 -5.13 -11.06 -15.03
C ASP A 105 -6.27 -10.37 -15.79
N THR A 106 -5.89 -9.59 -16.80
CA THR A 106 -6.83 -8.91 -17.71
C THR A 106 -6.88 -9.71 -19.00
N LYS A 107 -8.06 -10.27 -19.30
CA LYS A 107 -8.29 -10.99 -20.55
C LYS A 107 -9.19 -10.16 -21.45
N ILE A 108 -8.82 -10.05 -22.71
CA ILE A 108 -9.64 -9.43 -23.76
C ILE A 108 -10.25 -10.57 -24.57
N TYR A 109 -11.55 -10.54 -24.78
CA TYR A 109 -12.26 -11.52 -25.60
C TYR A 109 -12.76 -10.87 -26.89
N VAL A 110 -12.76 -11.64 -27.98
CA VAL A 110 -13.27 -11.22 -29.28
C VAL A 110 -14.23 -12.27 -29.81
N GLU A 111 -15.36 -11.82 -30.36
CA GLU A 111 -16.32 -12.68 -31.03
C GLU A 111 -15.99 -12.78 -32.53
N ARG A 112 -15.82 -14.00 -33.03
CA ARG A 112 -15.58 -14.26 -34.46
C ARG A 112 -16.40 -15.46 -34.91
N LYS A 113 -17.25 -15.26 -35.93
CA LYS A 113 -18.10 -16.32 -36.52
C LYS A 113 -18.92 -17.09 -35.46
N GLY A 114 -19.49 -16.37 -34.50
CA GLY A 114 -20.31 -16.95 -33.42
C GLY A 114 -19.52 -17.74 -32.35
N ARG A 115 -18.18 -17.61 -32.31
CA ARG A 115 -17.34 -18.19 -31.25
C ARG A 115 -16.60 -17.07 -30.50
N VAL A 116 -16.65 -17.11 -29.17
CA VAL A 116 -15.87 -16.24 -28.29
C VAL A 116 -14.48 -16.83 -28.12
N LYS A 117 -13.45 -16.05 -28.46
CA LYS A 117 -12.05 -16.45 -28.36
C LYS A 117 -11.26 -15.39 -27.60
N GLU A 118 -10.23 -15.80 -26.86
CA GLU A 118 -9.33 -14.84 -26.23
C GLU A 118 -8.54 -14.09 -27.32
N PHE A 119 -8.45 -12.76 -27.20
CA PHE A 119 -7.78 -11.91 -28.19
C PHE A 119 -6.30 -12.26 -28.35
N SER A 120 -5.65 -12.69 -27.26
CA SER A 120 -4.26 -13.15 -27.28
C SER A 120 -4.06 -14.38 -28.17
N GLU A 121 -5.07 -15.25 -28.23
CA GLU A 121 -5.06 -16.43 -29.09
C GLU A 121 -5.40 -16.06 -30.53
N TYR A 122 -6.38 -15.16 -30.73
CA TYR A 122 -6.70 -14.60 -32.04
C TYR A 122 -5.50 -13.92 -32.72
N LEU A 123 -4.73 -13.12 -31.98
CA LEU A 123 -3.54 -12.45 -32.50
C LEU A 123 -2.42 -13.44 -32.86
N ARG A 124 -2.23 -14.50 -32.06
CA ARG A 124 -1.24 -15.53 -32.33
C ARG A 124 -1.52 -16.28 -33.63
N ASP A 125 -2.78 -16.61 -33.91
CA ASP A 125 -3.17 -17.23 -35.17
C ASP A 125 -2.89 -16.29 -36.34
N LYS A 126 -3.26 -15.01 -36.21
CA LYS A 126 -3.08 -13.99 -37.24
C LYS A 126 -1.62 -13.75 -37.62
N ILE A 127 -0.71 -13.74 -36.65
CA ILE A 127 0.71 -13.52 -36.89
C ILE A 127 1.34 -14.74 -37.60
N LYS A 128 0.92 -15.96 -37.24
CA LYS A 128 1.38 -17.19 -37.88
C LYS A 128 0.94 -17.33 -39.33
N ASP A 129 -0.27 -16.88 -39.67
CA ASP A 129 -0.80 -16.91 -41.04
C ASP A 129 -0.09 -15.90 -41.98
N SER A 130 0.67 -14.95 -41.43
CA SER A 130 1.38 -13.89 -42.16
C SER A 130 2.89 -14.15 -42.36
N GLN A 131 3.38 -15.33 -41.96
CA GLN A 131 4.74 -15.82 -42.21
C GLN A 131 4.71 -16.96 -43.22
#